data_AF-A0A944E8T4-F1
#
_entry.id   AF-A0A944E8T4-F1
#
_cell.length_a   1.000
_cell.length_b   1.000
_cell.length_c   1.000
_cell.angle_alpha   90.00
_cell.angle_beta   90.00
_cell.angle_gamma   90.00
#
_symmetry.space_group_name_H-M   'P 1'
#
loop_
_entity.id
_entity.type
_entity.pdbx_description
1 polymer ?
#
loop_
_entity_poly.entity_id
_entity_poly.type
_entity_poly.pdbx_seq_one_letter_code
_entity_poly.pdbx_strand_id
1 'polypeptide(L)'
;MPVIPIDIAVRLGRDLDPGERPRVEAFIHDATALVQDYCGSGYRDEAPGIRAVICAEVIRWLAMQPGVLSERTGDVEVTYGAAASAQSLSPASRAALKRYRPKFGSIPLTRCGP
;
A
#
# COMPACT_ATOMS: atom_id res chain seq x y z
N MET A 1 9.94 -2.02 11.65
CA MET A 1 10.70 -2.80 10.66
C MET A 1 9.89 -2.70 9.39
N PRO A 2 10.50 -2.18 8.32
CA PRO A 2 9.79 -1.84 7.10
C PRO A 2 9.27 -3.11 6.45
N VAL A 3 8.17 -2.96 5.70
CA VAL A 3 7.64 -4.06 4.89
C VAL A 3 8.67 -4.42 3.83
N ILE A 4 8.97 -5.71 3.72
CA ILE A 4 9.92 -6.26 2.74
C ILE A 4 9.23 -7.31 1.86
N PRO A 5 9.77 -7.67 0.68
CA PRO A 5 9.10 -8.58 -0.25
C PRO A 5 8.67 -9.92 0.36
N ILE A 6 9.41 -10.45 1.33
CA ILE A 6 9.01 -11.67 2.04
C ILE A 6 7.71 -11.52 2.83
N ASP A 7 7.39 -10.34 3.36
CA ASP A 7 6.12 -10.08 4.04
C ASP A 7 4.91 -10.19 3.08
N ILE A 8 5.15 -9.94 1.79
CA ILE A 8 4.16 -10.06 0.71
C ILE A 8 4.05 -11.53 0.30
N ALA A 9 5.18 -12.22 0.08
CA ALA A 9 5.21 -13.65 -0.26
C ALA A 9 4.44 -14.50 0.77
N VAL A 10 4.71 -14.26 2.06
CA VAL A 10 4.03 -14.94 3.18
C VAL A 10 2.51 -14.74 3.13
N ARG A 11 2.05 -13.54 2.74
CA ARG A 11 0.61 -13.23 2.64
C ARG A 11 -0.04 -13.75 1.36
N LEU A 12 0.71 -13.82 0.26
CA LEU A 12 0.26 -14.44 -0.99
C LEU A 12 0.18 -15.97 -0.86
N GLY A 13 0.90 -16.56 0.10
CA GLY A 13 0.98 -18.02 0.26
C GLY A 13 1.83 -18.71 -0.81
N ARG A 14 2.65 -17.95 -1.53
CA ARG A 14 3.58 -18.43 -2.56
C ARG A 14 4.84 -17.57 -2.59
N ASP A 15 5.94 -18.16 -3.07
CA ASP A 15 7.17 -17.42 -3.28
C ASP A 15 7.05 -16.39 -4.41
N LEU A 16 7.93 -15.38 -4.34
CA LEU A 16 8.08 -14.37 -5.38
C LEU A 16 9.13 -14.76 -6.41
N ASP A 17 8.72 -14.88 -7.66
CA ASP A 17 9.56 -15.08 -8.83
C ASP A 17 10.56 -13.91 -9.01
N PRO A 18 11.77 -14.13 -9.54
CA PRO A 18 12.73 -13.05 -9.73
C PRO A 18 12.22 -11.91 -10.63
N GLY A 19 11.33 -12.19 -11.59
CA GLY A 19 10.74 -11.17 -12.45
C GLY A 19 9.73 -10.27 -11.76
N GLU A 20 9.04 -10.76 -10.72
CA GLU A 20 8.04 -9.97 -9.98
C GLU A 20 8.64 -9.17 -8.81
N ARG A 21 9.81 -9.59 -8.29
CA ARG A 21 10.46 -8.92 -7.13
C ARG A 21 10.68 -7.42 -7.30
N PRO A 22 11.29 -6.92 -8.40
CA PRO A 22 11.51 -5.48 -8.57
C PRO A 22 10.21 -4.68 -8.54
N ARG A 23 9.14 -5.29 -9.04
CA ARG A 23 7.82 -4.69 -9.07
C ARG A 23 7.17 -4.66 -7.70
N VAL A 24 7.31 -5.74 -6.92
CA VAL A 24 6.86 -5.77 -5.52
C VAL A 24 7.59 -4.73 -4.70
N GLU A 25 8.90 -4.54 -4.91
CA GLU A 25 9.68 -3.50 -4.24
C GLU A 25 9.20 -2.09 -4.58
N ALA A 26 8.94 -1.82 -5.86
CA ALA A 26 8.35 -0.54 -6.29
C ALA A 26 6.98 -0.31 -5.62
N PHE A 27 6.10 -1.31 -5.61
CA PHE A 27 4.80 -1.21 -4.96
C PHE A 27 4.90 -1.03 -3.45
N ILE A 28 5.86 -1.66 -2.77
CA ILE A 28 6.10 -1.43 -1.35
C ILE A 28 6.51 0.03 -1.13
N HIS A 29 7.40 0.57 -1.96
CA HIS A 29 7.83 1.96 -1.89
C HIS A 29 6.65 2.93 -2.06
N ASP A 30 5.86 2.76 -3.12
CA ASP A 30 4.71 3.61 -3.43
C ASP A 30 3.64 3.54 -2.33
N ALA A 31 3.32 2.33 -1.84
CA ALA A 31 2.36 2.14 -0.75
C ALA A 31 2.87 2.81 0.54
N THR A 32 4.15 2.67 0.84
CA THR A 32 4.76 3.29 2.01
C THR A 32 4.68 4.81 1.93
N ALA A 33 5.02 5.41 0.79
CA ALA A 33 4.92 6.86 0.57
C ALA A 33 3.48 7.35 0.75
N LEU A 34 2.50 6.69 0.13
CA LEU A 34 1.08 7.06 0.27
C LEU A 34 0.57 6.94 1.71
N VAL A 35 0.99 5.91 2.45
CA VAL A 35 0.62 5.74 3.86
C VAL A 35 1.29 6.78 4.75
N GLN A 36 2.56 7.12 4.49
CA GLN A 36 3.27 8.19 5.17
C GLN A 36 2.57 9.54 4.96
N ASP A 37 2.24 9.89 3.71
CA ASP A 37 1.52 11.12 3.38
C ASP A 37 0.14 11.17 4.06
N TYR A 38 -0.57 10.05 4.10
CA TYR A 38 -1.88 9.98 4.73
C TYR A 38 -1.81 10.13 6.27
N CYS A 39 -0.80 9.53 6.91
CA CYS A 39 -0.65 9.50 8.35
C CYS A 39 0.11 10.72 8.90
N GLY A 40 0.93 11.40 8.10
CA GLY A 40 1.78 12.50 8.55
C GLY A 40 2.63 12.12 9.77
N SER A 41 2.62 12.98 10.80
CA SER A 41 3.38 12.78 12.03
C SER A 41 2.99 11.56 12.86
N GLY A 42 1.85 10.92 12.57
CA GLY A 42 1.45 9.69 13.23
C GLY A 42 1.93 8.41 12.54
N TYR A 43 2.67 8.52 11.44
CA TYR A 43 3.30 7.37 10.78
C TYR A 43 4.32 6.69 11.70
N ARG A 44 4.18 5.38 11.87
CA ARG A 44 5.08 4.52 12.64
C ARG A 44 5.33 3.24 11.87
N ASP A 45 6.57 3.03 11.44
CA ASP A 45 6.96 1.91 10.59
C ASP A 45 6.72 0.54 11.26
N GLU A 46 6.94 0.47 12.58
CA GLU A 46 6.72 -0.72 13.40
C GLU A 46 5.25 -1.00 13.74
N ALA A 47 4.31 -0.08 13.44
CA ALA A 47 2.92 -0.30 13.82
C ALA A 47 2.29 -1.44 13.00
N PRO A 48 1.71 -2.48 13.64
CA PRO A 48 1.19 -3.64 12.94
C PRO A 48 0.05 -3.28 11.97
N GLY A 49 -0.76 -2.26 12.31
CA GLY A 49 -1.82 -1.75 11.44
C GLY A 49 -1.30 -1.12 10.15
N ILE A 50 -0.20 -0.36 10.23
CA ILE A 50 0.43 0.27 9.06
C ILE A 50 1.02 -0.80 8.14
N ARG A 51 1.74 -1.78 8.70
CA ARG A 51 2.30 -2.90 7.93
C ARG A 51 1.20 -3.70 7.21
N ALA A 52 0.09 -3.98 7.90
CA ALA A 52 -1.03 -4.71 7.32
C ALA A 52 -1.65 -3.95 6.13
N VAL A 53 -1.79 -2.62 6.25
CA VAL A 53 -2.32 -1.78 5.17
C VAL A 53 -1.38 -1.76 3.97
N ILE A 54 -0.07 -1.55 4.17
CA ILE A 54 0.91 -1.56 3.08
C ILE A 54 0.84 -2.89 2.33
N CYS A 55 0.82 -4.02 3.05
CA CYS A 55 0.72 -5.33 2.42
C CYS A 55 -0.58 -5.52 1.63
N ALA A 56 -1.71 -5.08 2.19
CA ALA A 56 -3.00 -5.19 1.51
C ALA A 56 -3.05 -4.36 0.21
N GLU A 57 -2.45 -3.17 0.20
CA GLU A 57 -2.35 -2.34 -1.00
C GLU A 57 -1.46 -2.97 -2.07
N VAL A 58 -0.29 -3.49 -1.68
CA VAL A 58 0.62 -4.17 -2.62
C VAL A 58 -0.06 -5.38 -3.25
N ILE A 59 -0.71 -6.24 -2.46
CA ILE A 59 -1.45 -7.41 -2.97
C ILE A 59 -2.57 -6.98 -3.93
N ARG A 60 -3.31 -5.92 -3.58
CA ARG A 60 -4.35 -5.37 -4.44
C ARG A 60 -3.79 -4.83 -5.75
N TRP A 61 -2.64 -4.17 -5.74
CA TRP A 61 -1.99 -3.65 -6.95
C TRP A 61 -1.45 -4.76 -7.85
N LEU A 62 -0.88 -5.81 -7.25
CA LEU A 62 -0.49 -7.03 -7.99
C LEU A 62 -1.71 -7.69 -8.66
N ALA A 63 -2.87 -7.68 -8.01
CA ALA A 63 -4.10 -8.25 -8.58
C ALA A 63 -4.70 -7.39 -9.71
N MET A 64 -4.63 -6.06 -9.63
CA MET A 64 -5.16 -5.17 -10.68
C MET A 64 -4.24 -5.04 -11.88
N GLN A 65 -2.94 -5.20 -11.65
CA GLN A 65 -1.97 -5.25 -12.71
C GLN A 65 -1.21 -6.58 -12.58
N PRO A 66 -1.78 -7.71 -13.03
CA PRO A 66 -0.93 -8.85 -13.36
C PRO A 66 0.17 -8.33 -14.31
N GLY A 67 1.40 -8.83 -14.21
CA GLY A 67 2.49 -8.34 -15.08
C GLY A 67 2.17 -8.57 -16.56
N VAL A 68 3.19 -8.49 -17.41
CA VAL A 68 3.08 -9.07 -18.76
C VAL A 68 2.98 -10.59 -18.59
N LEU A 69 1.78 -11.06 -18.30
CA LEU A 69 1.38 -12.45 -18.38
C LEU A 69 0.71 -12.57 -19.74
N SER A 70 1.42 -13.17 -20.71
CA SER A 70 0.78 -13.70 -21.90
C SER A 70 0.10 -15.00 -21.45
N GLU A 71 -1.21 -14.92 -21.21
CA GLU A 71 -2.03 -16.11 -20.99
C GLU A 71 -2.57 -16.56 -22.35
N ARG A 72 -2.14 -17.74 -22.80
CA ARG A 72 -2.65 -18.35 -24.02
C ARG A 72 -3.77 -19.32 -23.66
N THR A 73 -5.01 -18.87 -23.77
CA THR A 73 -6.20 -19.70 -23.58
C THR A 73 -6.79 -20.02 -24.96
N GLY A 74 -6.46 -21.19 -25.50
CA GLY A 74 -6.85 -21.57 -26.87
C GLY A 74 -6.13 -20.75 -27.94
N ASP A 75 -6.88 -20.17 -28.88
CA ASP A 75 -6.37 -19.29 -29.94
C ASP A 75 -6.26 -17.80 -29.53
N VAL A 76 -6.61 -17.46 -28.28
CA VAL A 76 -6.60 -16.08 -27.79
C VAL A 76 -5.34 -15.85 -26.96
N GLU A 77 -4.48 -14.97 -27.46
CA GLU A 77 -3.33 -14.42 -26.72
C GLU A 77 -3.74 -13.09 -26.08
N VAL A 78 -3.73 -13.03 -24.75
CA VAL A 78 -4.04 -11.79 -24.02
C VAL A 78 -2.74 -11.17 -23.52
N THR A 79 -2.36 -10.04 -24.11
CA THR A 79 -1.23 -9.22 -23.65
C THR A 79 -1.75 -8.03 -22.87
N TYR A 80 -1.51 -8.00 -21.56
CA TYR A 80 -1.82 -6.84 -20.72
C TYR A 80 -0.76 -5.76 -20.90
N GLY A 81 -1.14 -4.62 -21.48
CA GLY A 81 -0.28 -3.44 -21.56
C GLY A 81 -0.16 -2.74 -20.20
N ALA A 82 1.06 -2.33 -19.83
CA ALA A 82 1.32 -1.60 -18.59
C ALA A 82 0.75 -0.18 -18.63
N ALA A 83 -0.54 -0.02 -18.39
CA ALA A 83 -1.11 1.28 -18.07
C ALA A 83 -0.65 1.68 -16.66
N ALA A 84 0.00 2.85 -16.52
CA ALA A 84 0.31 3.44 -15.23
C ALA A 84 -0.99 3.86 -14.53
N SER A 85 -1.68 2.90 -13.90
CA SER A 85 -2.83 3.21 -13.06
C SER A 85 -2.34 4.02 -11.87
N ALA A 86 -2.92 5.21 -11.65
CA ALA A 86 -2.60 6.04 -10.50
C ALA A 86 -2.83 5.24 -9.20
N GLN A 87 -1.74 4.80 -8.58
CA GLN A 87 -1.77 4.11 -7.30
C GLN A 87 -2.36 5.07 -6.27
N SER A 88 -3.37 4.61 -5.56
CA SER A 88 -4.01 5.37 -4.49
C SER A 88 -4.46 4.43 -3.39
N LEU A 89 -4.45 4.92 -2.15
CA LEU A 89 -4.96 4.15 -1.01
C LEU A 89 -6.44 3.84 -1.19
N SER A 90 -6.79 2.56 -1.03
CA SER A 90 -8.18 2.12 -1.07
C SER A 90 -9.01 2.76 0.06
N PRO A 91 -10.35 2.85 -0.09
CA PRO A 91 -11.22 3.37 0.97
C PRO A 91 -11.08 2.59 2.28
N ALA A 92 -10.92 1.26 2.21
CA ALA A 92 -10.74 0.40 3.37
C ALA A 92 -9.44 0.71 4.12
N SER A 93 -8.33 0.87 3.40
CA SER A 93 -7.04 1.26 3.98
C SER A 93 -7.10 2.64 4.64
N ARG A 94 -7.77 3.61 4.02
CA ARG A 94 -7.99 4.93 4.65
C ARG A 94 -8.79 4.82 5.95
N ALA A 95 -9.82 3.97 5.99
CA ALA A 95 -10.58 3.73 7.21
C ALA A 95 -9.72 3.11 8.31
N ALA A 96 -8.87 2.12 7.98
CA ALA A 96 -7.94 1.49 8.92
C ALA A 96 -6.88 2.46 9.44
N LEU A 97 -6.37 3.37 8.58
CA LEU A 97 -5.35 4.35 8.94
C LEU A 97 -5.88 5.55 9.74
N LYS A 98 -7.20 5.71 9.85
CA LYS A 98 -7.84 6.85 10.53
C LYS A 98 -7.34 7.06 11.97
N ARG A 99 -6.90 6.00 12.65
CA ARG A 99 -6.34 6.05 14.01
C ARG A 99 -4.94 6.68 14.08
N TYR A 100 -4.16 6.53 13.02
CA TYR A 100 -2.78 7.05 12.93
C TYR A 100 -2.74 8.47 12.39
N ARG A 101 -3.84 8.95 11.82
CA ARG A 101 -3.92 10.31 11.28
C ARG A 101 -4.01 11.35 12.41
N PRO A 102 -3.19 12.43 12.38
CA PRO A 102 -3.33 13.53 13.30
C PRO A 102 -4.72 14.15 13.15
N LYS A 103 -5.43 14.26 14.27
CA LYS A 103 -6.70 14.99 14.32
C LYS A 103 -6.39 16.46 14.56
N PHE A 104 -7.05 17.35 13.82
CA PHE A 104 -7.06 18.76 14.18
C PHE A 104 -7.69 18.89 15.57
N GLY A 105 -6.86 19.20 16.57
CA GLY A 105 -7.32 19.57 17.90
C GLY A 105 -7.62 21.06 17.91
N SER A 106 -8.81 21.45 18.37
CA SER A 106 -9.09 22.83 18.73
C SER A 106 -8.41 23.12 20.06
N ILE A 107 -7.49 24.08 20.10
CA ILE A 107 -6.96 24.59 21.37
C ILE A 107 -7.98 25.60 21.91
N PRO A 108 -8.63 25.34 23.06
CA PRO A 108 -9.49 26.34 23.67
C PRO A 108 -8.62 27.51 24.15
N LEU A 109 -8.87 28.72 23.63
CA LEU A 109 -8.26 29.94 24.13
C LEU A 109 -9.02 30.39 25.38
N THR A 110 -8.49 30.07 26.55
CA THR A 110 -8.99 30.64 27.80
C THR A 110 -8.40 32.05 27.94
N ARG A 111 -9.25 33.08 27.86
CA ARG A 111 -8.85 34.44 28.24
C ARG A 111 -8.65 34.46 29.75
N CYS A 112 -7.40 34.49 30.19
CA CYS A 112 -7.07 34.89 31.56
C CYS A 112 -7.10 36.42 31.60
N GLY A 113 -7.98 36.99 32.40
CA GLY A 113 -8.02 38.42 32.74
C GLY A 113 -8.63 38.59 34.13
N PRO A 114 -8.58 39.78 34.75
CA PRO A 114 -8.01 41.06 34.29
C PRO A 114 -6.51 41.27 34.61
#